data_AF-I4FP24-F1
#
_entry.id   AF-I4FP24-F1
#
_cell.length_a   1.000
_cell.length_b   1.000
_cell.length_c   1.000
_cell.angle_alpha   90.00
_cell.angle_beta   90.00
_cell.angle_gamma   90.00
#
_symmetry.space_group_name_H-M   'P 1'
#
loop_
_entity.id
_entity.type
_entity.pdbx_description
1 polymer ?
#
loop_
_entity_poly.entity_id
_entity_poly.type
_entity_poly.pdbx_seq_one_letter_code
_entity_poly.pdbx_strand_id
1 'polypeptide(L)' 'MPTYDQQQTLFCLSMFANISNSEKVITDLANPTVQAKIGQWTILWGPVIYYHDPKNQNWDNIMYVAKGENAETNNPQ' A
#
# COMPACT_ATOMS: atom_id res chain seq x y z
N MET A 1 12.93 13.51 4.24
CA MET A 1 13.38 12.12 4.44
C MET A 1 12.17 11.30 4.85
N PRO A 2 11.92 10.11 4.29
CA PRO A 2 10.92 9.20 4.85
C PRO A 2 11.24 9.03 6.34
N THR A 3 10.23 9.25 7.19
CA THR A 3 10.40 9.21 8.65
C THR A 3 10.37 7.76 9.15
N TYR A 4 9.78 6.85 8.37
CA TYR A 4 9.70 5.44 8.69
C TYR A 4 10.88 4.68 8.11
N ASP A 5 11.38 3.72 8.89
CA ASP A 5 12.31 2.73 8.38
C ASP A 5 11.63 1.75 7.40
N GLN A 6 12.40 0.83 6.85
CA GLN A 6 11.90 -0.15 5.88
C GLN A 6 10.79 -1.04 6.46
N GLN A 7 10.92 -1.50 7.72
CA GLN A 7 9.96 -2.40 8.33
C GLN A 7 8.64 -1.69 8.63
N GLN A 8 8.72 -0.46 9.16
CA GLN A 8 7.58 0.41 9.40
C GLN A 8 6.86 0.78 8.10
N THR A 9 7.62 1.03 7.03
CA THR A 9 7.08 1.29 5.69
C THR A 9 6.36 0.07 5.13
N LEU A 10 6.98 -1.11 5.19
CA LEU A 10 6.37 -2.36 4.74
C LEU A 10 5.09 -2.66 5.53
N PHE A 11 5.12 -2.52 6.85
CA PHE A 11 3.94 -2.69 7.69
C PHE A 11 2.82 -1.72 7.30
N CYS A 12 3.13 -0.44 7.06
CA CYS A 12 2.15 0.54 6.62
C CYS A 12 1.49 0.14 5.29
N LEU A 13 2.29 -0.30 4.31
CA LEU A 13 1.79 -0.79 3.02
C LEU A 13 0.90 -2.04 3.21
N SER A 14 1.31 -3.00 4.05
CA SER A 14 0.49 -4.18 4.37
C SER A 14 -0.85 -3.80 5.01
N MET A 15 -0.85 -2.80 5.90
CA MET A 15 -2.07 -2.34 6.55
C MET A 15 -3.05 -1.69 5.58
N PHE A 16 -2.59 -1.02 4.53
CA PHE A 16 -3.50 -0.49 3.50
C PHE A 16 -4.27 -1.61 2.79
N ALA A 17 -3.65 -2.75 2.51
CA ALA A 17 -4.34 -3.91 1.94
C ALA A 17 -5.35 -4.54 2.92
N ASN A 18 -5.11 -4.44 4.23
CA ASN A 18 -6.00 -4.99 5.25
C ASN A 18 -7.25 -4.11 5.48
N ILE A 19 -7.18 -2.82 5.16
CA ILE A 19 -8.36 -1.95 5.18
C ILE A 19 -9.13 -2.19 3.89
N SER A 20 -9.81 -3.35 3.80
CA SER A 20 -11.11 -3.59 3.18
C SER A 20 -11.70 -2.41 2.38
N ASN A 21 -11.03 -1.93 1.33
CA ASN A 21 -11.44 -0.87 0.41
C ASN A 21 -10.24 -0.55 -0.51
N SER A 22 -10.30 -0.99 -1.77
CA SER A 22 -9.24 -0.75 -2.75
C SER A 22 -9.07 0.73 -3.09
N GLU A 23 -10.14 1.52 -3.09
CA GLU A 23 -10.05 2.97 -3.32
C GLU A 23 -9.29 3.65 -2.18
N LYS A 24 -9.47 3.14 -0.95
CA LYS A 24 -8.76 3.68 0.21
C LYS A 24 -7.24 3.51 0.08
N VAL A 25 -6.76 2.37 -0.43
CA VAL A 25 -5.33 2.15 -0.73
C VAL A 25 -4.79 3.26 -1.61
N ILE A 26 -5.49 3.58 -2.71
CA ILE A 26 -5.07 4.63 -3.66
C ILE A 26 -5.05 5.99 -2.97
N THR A 27 -6.09 6.33 -2.21
CA THR A 27 -6.19 7.62 -1.51
C THR A 27 -5.15 7.78 -0.41
N ASP A 28 -4.83 6.70 0.34
CA ASP A 28 -3.82 6.74 1.40
C ASP A 28 -2.42 6.92 0.80
N LEU A 29 -2.10 6.25 -0.31
CA LEU A 29 -0.82 6.43 -1.02
C LEU A 29 -0.68 7.83 -1.64
N ALA A 30 -1.78 8.45 -2.04
CA ALA A 30 -1.81 9.83 -2.54
C ALA A 30 -1.79 10.89 -1.42
N ASN A 31 -1.97 10.50 -0.15
CA ASN A 31 -2.06 11.44 0.96
C ASN A 31 -0.68 12.05 1.30
N PRO A 32 -0.52 13.40 1.25
CA PRO A 32 0.76 14.04 1.52
C PRO A 32 1.34 13.75 2.91
N THR A 33 0.47 13.56 3.92
CA THR A 33 0.89 13.23 5.28
C THR A 33 1.47 11.81 5.35
N VAL A 34 0.87 10.86 4.62
CA VAL A 34 1.38 9.49 4.50
C VAL A 34 2.68 9.51 3.71
N GLN A 35 2.74 10.20 2.58
CA GLN A 35 3.94 10.31 1.75
C GLN A 35 5.12 10.92 2.51
N ALA A 36 4.88 11.88 3.40
CA ALA A 36 5.93 12.44 4.26
C ALA A 36 6.55 11.38 5.20
N LYS A 37 5.81 10.31 5.54
CA LYS A 37 6.28 9.22 6.40
C LYS A 37 6.93 8.09 5.62
N ILE A 38 6.27 7.57 4.58
CA ILE A 38 6.68 6.35 3.87
C ILE A 38 7.30 6.61 2.49
N GLY A 39 7.40 7.87 2.06
CA GLY A 39 7.80 8.24 0.71
C GLY A 39 6.64 8.16 -0.28
N GLN A 40 6.94 8.48 -1.54
CA GLN A 40 5.98 8.42 -2.64
C GLN A 40 6.01 7.04 -3.29
N TRP A 41 4.82 6.48 -3.49
CA TRP A 41 4.63 5.14 -4.05
C TRP A 41 3.56 5.19 -5.14
N THR A 42 3.86 4.59 -6.28
CA THR A 42 2.93 4.43 -7.40
C THR A 42 2.46 2.99 -7.47
N ILE A 43 1.15 2.76 -7.65
CA ILE A 43 0.64 1.41 -7.94
C ILE A 43 0.99 1.06 -9.39
N LEU A 44 1.65 -0.08 -9.58
CA LEU A 44 1.95 -0.65 -10.90
C LEU A 44 0.92 -1.70 -11.32
N TRP A 45 0.28 -2.35 -10.35
CA TRP A 45 -0.73 -3.37 -10.59
C TRP A 45 -1.71 -3.49 -9.42
N GLY A 46 -2.98 -3.77 -9.71
CA GLY A 46 -4.06 -3.79 -8.72
C GLY A 46 -4.56 -2.38 -8.33
N PRO A 47 -5.19 -2.20 -7.15
CA PRO A 47 -5.53 -3.25 -6.17
C PRO A 47 -6.61 -4.20 -6.69
N VAL A 48 -6.39 -5.50 -6.52
CA VAL A 48 -7.37 -6.56 -6.85
C VAL A 48 -7.95 -7.11 -5.56
N ILE A 49 -9.27 -7.25 -5.52
CA ILE A 49 -10.01 -7.81 -4.39
C ILE A 49 -10.45 -9.23 -4.74
N TYR A 50 -10.12 -10.19 -3.89
CA TYR A 50 -10.67 -11.55 -3.96
C TYR A 50 -11.85 -11.70 -3.00
N TYR A 51 -12.92 -12.28 -3.52
CA TYR A 51 -14.14 -12.64 -2.82
C TYR A 51 -14.31 -14.16 -2.93
N HIS A 52 -14.25 -14.88 -1.82
CA HIS A 52 -14.51 -16.32 -1.81
C HIS A 52 -15.98 -16.62 -2.13
N ASP A 53 -16.90 -15.86 -1.54
CA ASP A 53 -18.33 -15.95 -1.84
C ASP A 53 -18.83 -14.63 -2.44
N PRO A 54 -19.23 -14.59 -3.73
CA PRO A 54 -19.77 -13.38 -4.36
C PRO A 54 -21.03 -12.83 -3.67
N LYS A 55 -21.74 -13.65 -2.88
CA LYS A 55 -22.94 -13.24 -2.12
C LYS A 55 -22.61 -12.71 -0.73
N ASN A 56 -21.40 -12.96 -0.24
CA ASN A 56 -20.91 -12.47 1.04
C ASN A 56 -19.89 -11.37 0.77
N GLN A 57 -20.25 -10.12 1.07
CA GLN A 57 -19.38 -8.96 0.81
C GLN A 57 -18.19 -8.85 1.78
N ASN A 58 -17.94 -9.91 2.57
CA ASN A 58 -16.72 -10.03 3.36
C ASN A 58 -15.57 -10.33 2.40
N TRP A 59 -14.73 -9.34 2.16
CA TRP A 59 -13.51 -9.49 1.37
C TRP A 59 -12.52 -10.36 2.10
N ASP A 60 -11.94 -11.33 1.39
CA ASP A 60 -10.92 -12.18 1.99
C ASP A 60 -9.54 -11.56 1.84
N ASN A 61 -9.22 -11.00 0.66
CA ASN A 61 -7.87 -10.52 0.37
C ASN A 61 -7.85 -9.36 -0.63
N ILE A 62 -6.99 -8.36 -0.38
CA ILE A 62 -6.59 -7.35 -1.36
C ILE A 62 -5.11 -7.55 -1.69
N MET A 63 -4.78 -7.51 -2.97
CA MET A 63 -3.38 -7.56 -3.44
C MET A 63 -3.09 -6.41 -4.40
N TYR A 64 -1.93 -5.79 -4.25
CA TYR A 64 -1.43 -4.76 -5.15
C TYR A 64 0.09 -4.81 -5.24
N VAL A 65 0.64 -4.24 -6.30
CA VAL A 65 2.08 -4.02 -6.47
C VAL A 65 2.31 -2.53 -6.53
N ALA A 66 3.16 -2.01 -5.65
CA ALA A 66 3.56 -0.62 -5.64
C ALA A 66 5.08 -0.48 -5.79
N LYS A 67 5.50 0.59 -6.45
CA LYS A 67 6.90 0.97 -6.64
C LYS A 67 7.14 2.31 -5.95
N GLY A 68 8.17 2.38 -5.12
CA GLY A 68 8.65 3.64 -4.56
C GLY A 68 9.32 4.49 -5.64
N GLU A 69 9.00 5.78 -5.70
CA GLU A 69 9.55 6.68 -6.73
C GLU A 69 11.03 7.03 -6.50
N ASN A 70 11.52 6.90 -5.26
CA ASN A 70 12.93 7.11 -4.89
C ASN A 70 13.58 5.79 -4.47
N ALA A 71 13.88 4.91 -5.43
CA ALA A 71 14.55 3.63 -5.17
C ALA A 71 16.05 3.76 -4.82
N GLU A 72 16.68 4.92 -5.07
CA GLU A 72 18.12 5.11 -4.83
C GLU A 72 18.50 5.26 -3.35
N THR A 73 17.53 5.46 -2.44
CA THR A 73 17.78 5.57 -0.98
C THR A 73 17.23 4.41 -0.15
N ASN A 74 16.57 3.42 -0.77
CA ASN A 74 15.78 2.40 -0.05
C ASN A 74 16.21 0.94 -0.29
N ASN A 75 17.38 0.70 -0.91
CA ASN A 75 18.00 -0.62 -0.89
C ASN A 75 19.01 -0.71 0.26
N PRO A 76 18.85 -1.62 1.24
CA PRO A 76 20.00 -2.14 1.95
C PRO A 76 20.83 -2.95 0.95
N GLN A 77 22.12 -2.62 0.84
CA GLN A 77 23.11 -3.60 0.36
C GLN A 77 23.22 -4.75 1.36
#